data_AF-U6DP20-F1
#
_entry.id   AF-U6DP20-F1
#
_cell.length_a   1.000
_cell.length_b   1.000
_cell.length_c   1.000
_cell.angle_alpha   90.00
_cell.angle_beta   90.00
_cell.angle_gamma   90.00
#
_symmetry.space_group_name_H-M   'P 1'
#
loop_
_entity.id
_entity.type
_entity.pdbx_description
1 polymer ?
#
loop_
_entity_poly.entity_id
_entity_poly.type
_entity_poly.pdbx_seq_one_letter_code
_entity_poly.pdbx_strand_id
1 'polypeptide(L)'
;NFSSEEINSLCHRLEKEASRIEFVESLIMINMEKMESEYLDQANDVINKFESKFHNLSLDLIFIEKIQRLLTNLQVNIKCEVAKSNLQTDGLNSSLEQLQRKVEMCRNSKGDKKMVTSEDLLGFVQTWKEKLGQRIQYLNCRLDTASMTQVVFTDNVMTDLEVESDIMVSSEALEEEAKVDLVTPESFAQPSRMGKPMIEDPAVEVVKKILQLPDEKCSTQPCDKDRSQTGLKRHQNRGEHIVKKAQSSASATSTGSITRYSKPNRMDRKFQVLGEKPPPPAEDFKGIILTLLWESNEHLLNVVEEFYRREKRAVTRPDCMYENFDQCAENICKKILEYHMQTDEYHNSCLIELRAQMRRFEELLPQVCWLVMENFKENHWKRFCVSAEEIRGQFRNYQEKLEKGKDENAQKLHPNLGHPAHFQEMESLCQVEEKRQNDLDTAIVTTREKLEEFTRRYGRHFIANLASFTEKFLLQLDEVVTIDDVRVARMESPRQKTSILIRRKLARLSLKEESEKPLIERGSRKWPGIKPTEVTIQNNILLRKTSCITTTKTTLGHLAAVEARDAVYLKYLTLFEKELKKIQEDSILQVKEAQSWKDCWKRSVLTIQGLYL
;
A
#
# COMPACT_ATOMS: atom_id res chain seq x y z
N ASN A 1 107.98 54.71 -56.66
CA ASN A 1 107.59 56.08 -56.25
C ASN A 1 106.56 56.58 -57.24
N PHE A 2 105.32 56.75 -56.81
CA PHE A 2 104.30 57.46 -57.59
C PHE A 2 104.40 58.97 -57.32
N SER A 3 103.97 59.79 -58.26
CA SER A 3 103.83 61.23 -58.07
C SER A 3 102.60 61.57 -57.19
N SER A 4 102.56 62.78 -56.63
CA SER A 4 101.42 63.23 -55.83
C SER A 4 100.13 63.33 -56.63
N GLU A 5 100.20 63.66 -57.92
CA GLU A 5 99.02 63.72 -58.81
C GLU A 5 98.47 62.33 -59.13
N GLU A 6 99.34 61.34 -59.36
CA GLU A 6 98.93 59.93 -59.52
C GLU A 6 98.29 59.39 -58.25
N ILE A 7 98.86 59.68 -57.07
CA ILE A 7 98.31 59.27 -55.78
C ILE A 7 96.94 59.91 -55.57
N ASN A 8 96.79 61.23 -55.77
CA ASN A 8 95.51 61.93 -55.63
C ASN A 8 94.45 61.41 -56.62
N SER A 9 94.83 61.09 -57.86
CA SER A 9 93.95 60.50 -58.86
C SER A 9 93.48 59.09 -58.47
N LEU A 10 94.37 58.28 -57.90
CA LEU A 10 94.03 56.96 -57.37
C LEU A 10 93.16 57.05 -56.11
N CYS A 11 93.44 57.97 -55.19
CA CYS A 11 92.61 58.24 -54.01
C CYS A 11 91.20 58.68 -54.42
N HIS A 12 91.05 59.64 -55.34
CA HIS A 12 89.73 60.09 -55.77
C HIS A 12 88.92 59.01 -56.52
N ARG A 13 89.60 58.13 -57.27
CA ARG A 13 88.97 56.92 -57.84
C ARG A 13 88.56 55.92 -56.75
N LEU A 14 89.36 55.75 -55.71
CA LEU A 14 89.07 54.85 -54.59
C LEU A 14 87.89 55.37 -53.76
N GLU A 15 87.85 56.66 -53.45
CA GLU A 15 86.70 57.34 -52.81
C GLU A 15 85.43 57.14 -53.62
N LYS A 16 85.48 57.37 -54.94
CA LYS A 16 84.33 57.22 -55.83
C LYS A 16 83.81 55.78 -55.88
N GLU A 17 84.70 54.78 -55.89
CA GLU A 17 84.28 53.38 -55.82
C GLU A 17 83.81 52.98 -54.42
N ALA A 18 84.41 53.53 -53.35
CA ALA A 18 83.95 53.32 -51.97
C ALA A 18 82.51 53.84 -51.77
N SER A 19 82.20 55.08 -52.14
CA SER A 19 80.83 55.60 -52.07
C SER A 19 79.86 54.88 -53.01
N ARG A 20 80.35 54.27 -54.10
CA ARG A 20 79.54 53.39 -54.96
C ARG A 20 79.25 52.04 -54.30
N ILE A 21 80.19 51.51 -53.51
CA ILE A 21 80.02 50.32 -52.68
C ILE A 21 79.03 50.63 -51.54
N GLU A 22 79.25 51.69 -50.75
CA GLU A 22 78.36 52.13 -49.66
C GLU A 22 76.92 52.32 -50.14
N PHE A 23 76.71 52.92 -51.32
CA PHE A 23 75.38 53.06 -51.92
C PHE A 23 74.74 51.71 -52.27
N VAL A 24 75.50 50.77 -52.83
CA VAL A 24 75.01 49.44 -53.19
C VAL A 24 74.75 48.59 -51.94
N GLU A 25 75.61 48.66 -50.93
CA GLU A 25 75.42 48.00 -49.64
C GLU A 25 74.19 48.54 -48.90
N SER A 26 74.00 49.87 -48.89
CA SER A 26 72.78 50.50 -48.36
C SER A 26 71.52 50.03 -49.10
N LEU A 27 71.58 49.93 -50.43
CA LEU A 27 70.48 49.43 -51.24
C LEU A 27 70.20 47.94 -51.00
N ILE A 28 71.23 47.12 -50.79
CA ILE A 28 71.07 45.71 -50.41
C ILE A 28 70.45 45.61 -49.01
N MET A 29 70.92 46.38 -48.04
CA MET A 29 70.39 46.43 -46.67
C MET A 29 68.90 46.77 -46.66
N ILE A 30 68.49 47.87 -47.32
CA ILE A 30 67.08 48.28 -47.42
C ILE A 30 66.22 47.20 -48.10
N ASN A 31 66.74 46.52 -49.13
CA ASN A 31 66.01 45.43 -49.79
C ASN A 31 65.93 44.17 -48.90
N MET A 32 66.94 43.89 -48.07
CA MET A 32 66.91 42.77 -47.11
C MET A 32 65.95 43.05 -45.95
N GLU A 33 66.01 44.23 -45.33
CA GLU A 33 65.07 44.66 -44.28
C GLU A 33 63.62 44.62 -44.80
N LYS A 34 63.40 45.12 -46.03
CA LYS A 34 62.10 45.04 -46.68
C LYS A 34 61.66 43.59 -46.90
N MET A 35 62.54 42.72 -47.42
CA MET A 35 62.21 41.31 -47.65
C MET A 35 61.94 40.56 -46.34
N GLU A 36 62.69 40.84 -45.28
CA GLU A 36 62.48 40.30 -43.94
C GLU A 36 61.10 40.72 -43.41
N SER A 37 60.76 42.01 -43.46
CA SER A 37 59.45 42.49 -43.01
C SER A 37 58.29 41.94 -43.84
N GLU A 38 58.41 41.85 -45.17
CA GLU A 38 57.40 41.21 -46.04
C GLU A 38 57.20 39.72 -45.70
N TYR A 39 58.25 38.97 -45.31
CA TYR A 39 58.11 37.58 -44.83
C TYR A 39 57.54 37.50 -43.41
N LEU A 40 57.89 38.43 -42.53
CA LEU A 40 57.38 38.49 -41.15
C LEU A 40 55.87 38.76 -41.15
N ASP A 41 55.40 39.68 -41.98
CA ASP A 41 53.97 39.98 -42.15
C ASP A 41 53.20 38.79 -42.74
N GLN A 42 53.78 38.06 -43.72
CA GLN A 42 53.20 36.82 -44.25
C GLN A 42 53.10 35.72 -43.18
N ALA A 43 54.14 35.53 -42.37
CA ALA A 43 54.13 34.59 -41.26
C ALA A 43 53.07 34.97 -40.21
N ASN A 44 53.00 36.25 -39.84
CA ASN A 44 52.02 36.77 -38.89
C ASN A 44 50.58 36.61 -39.40
N ASP A 45 50.29 36.86 -40.69
CA ASP A 45 48.97 36.63 -41.28
C ASP A 45 48.55 35.14 -41.20
N VAL A 46 49.47 34.22 -41.49
CA VAL A 46 49.23 32.77 -41.36
C VAL A 46 49.00 32.36 -39.89
N ILE A 47 49.79 32.89 -38.95
CA ILE A 47 49.63 32.64 -37.51
C ILE A 47 48.27 33.16 -37.02
N ASN A 48 47.93 34.42 -37.30
CA ASN A 48 46.65 35.04 -36.91
C ASN A 48 45.44 34.25 -37.46
N LYS A 49 45.52 33.75 -38.71
CA LYS A 49 44.50 32.87 -39.30
C LYS A 49 44.39 31.52 -38.59
N PHE A 50 45.50 30.94 -38.17
CA PHE A 50 45.51 29.69 -37.40
C PHE A 50 44.95 29.88 -35.98
N GLU A 51 45.41 30.92 -35.27
CA GLU A 51 44.94 31.25 -33.91
C GLU A 51 43.44 31.55 -33.89
N SER A 52 42.94 32.35 -34.84
CA SER A 52 41.51 32.61 -35.01
C SER A 52 40.71 31.32 -35.20
N LYS A 53 41.18 30.41 -36.07
CA LYS A 53 40.54 29.11 -36.31
C LYS A 53 40.57 28.22 -35.05
N PHE A 54 41.67 28.22 -34.30
CA PHE A 54 41.79 27.43 -33.07
C PHE A 54 40.92 27.98 -31.94
N HIS A 55 40.86 29.32 -31.79
CA HIS A 55 39.97 30.00 -30.85
C HIS A 55 38.50 29.64 -31.11
N ASN A 56 38.07 29.71 -32.38
CA ASN A 56 36.72 29.34 -32.81
C ASN A 56 36.40 27.86 -32.50
N LEU A 57 37.33 26.94 -32.77
CA LEU A 57 37.20 25.51 -32.44
C LEU A 57 37.15 25.23 -30.92
N SER A 58 37.78 26.08 -30.11
CA SER A 58 37.79 26.00 -28.65
C SER A 58 36.46 26.51 -28.06
N LEU A 59 35.98 27.68 -28.52
CA LEU A 59 34.66 28.20 -28.14
C LEU A 59 33.53 27.23 -28.47
N ASP A 60 33.55 26.63 -29.67
CA ASP A 60 32.56 25.63 -30.09
C ASP A 60 32.59 24.39 -29.17
N LEU A 61 33.79 23.92 -28.79
CA LEU A 61 33.94 22.78 -27.87
C LEU A 61 33.43 23.09 -26.45
N ILE A 62 33.81 24.25 -25.90
CA ILE A 62 33.39 24.69 -24.56
C ILE A 62 31.86 24.84 -24.50
N PHE A 63 31.23 25.32 -25.57
CA PHE A 63 29.78 25.39 -25.67
C PHE A 63 29.12 24.00 -25.68
N ILE A 64 29.60 23.08 -26.53
CA ILE A 64 29.11 21.69 -26.56
C ILE A 64 29.22 21.05 -25.17
N GLU A 65 30.38 21.15 -24.52
CA GLU A 65 30.61 20.58 -23.19
C GLU A 65 29.66 21.18 -22.14
N LYS A 66 29.46 22.51 -22.14
CA LYS A 66 28.55 23.20 -21.22
C LYS A 66 27.11 22.67 -21.38
N ILE A 67 26.62 22.53 -22.62
CA ILE A 67 25.28 21.98 -22.91
C ILE A 67 25.18 20.50 -22.49
N GLN A 68 26.17 19.67 -22.84
CA GLN A 68 26.19 18.24 -22.48
C GLN A 68 26.24 18.03 -20.96
N ARG A 69 27.04 18.81 -20.24
CA ARG A 69 27.15 18.77 -18.77
C ARG A 69 25.84 19.11 -18.09
N LEU A 70 25.10 20.10 -18.61
CA LEU A 70 23.79 20.50 -18.09
C LEU A 70 22.73 19.43 -18.32
N LEU A 71 22.64 18.87 -19.54
CA LEU A 71 21.74 17.76 -19.85
C LEU A 71 22.06 16.49 -19.03
N THR A 72 23.35 16.23 -18.77
CA THR A 72 23.79 15.11 -17.93
C THR A 72 23.42 15.32 -16.46
N ASN A 73 23.59 16.54 -15.93
CA ASN A 73 23.17 16.91 -14.57
C ASN A 73 21.65 16.72 -14.39
N LEU A 74 20.84 17.26 -15.31
CA LEU A 74 19.40 17.03 -15.36
C LEU A 74 19.05 15.53 -15.35
N GLN A 75 19.70 14.72 -16.20
CA GLN A 75 19.45 13.27 -16.24
C GLN A 75 19.82 12.56 -14.92
N VAL A 76 20.87 12.99 -14.23
CA VAL A 76 21.25 12.47 -12.91
C VAL A 76 20.21 12.83 -11.84
N ASN A 77 19.69 14.06 -11.87
CA ASN A 77 18.67 14.50 -10.90
C ASN A 77 17.33 13.77 -11.11
N ILE A 78 16.90 13.60 -12.37
CA ILE A 78 15.73 12.77 -12.72
C ILE A 78 15.93 11.32 -12.22
N LYS A 79 17.11 10.73 -12.45
CA LYS A 79 17.45 9.37 -11.96
C LYS A 79 17.45 9.29 -10.43
N CYS A 80 17.83 10.36 -9.72
CA CYS A 80 17.79 10.41 -8.26
C CYS A 80 16.35 10.36 -7.73
N GLU A 81 15.41 11.12 -8.31
CA GLU A 81 14.00 11.04 -7.94
C GLU A 81 13.36 9.70 -8.30
N VAL A 82 13.70 9.12 -9.45
CA VAL A 82 13.27 7.75 -9.80
C VAL A 82 13.81 6.73 -8.78
N ALA A 83 15.04 6.87 -8.30
CA ALA A 83 15.59 6.01 -7.25
C ALA A 83 14.89 6.20 -5.89
N LYS A 84 14.56 7.44 -5.49
CA LYS A 84 13.74 7.72 -4.29
C LYS A 84 12.35 7.11 -4.38
N SER A 85 11.71 7.24 -5.55
CA SER A 85 10.40 6.64 -5.84
C SER A 85 10.44 5.12 -5.74
N ASN A 86 11.44 4.46 -6.34
CA ASN A 86 11.61 3.01 -6.24
C ASN A 86 11.85 2.56 -4.79
N LEU A 87 12.64 3.31 -4.01
CA LEU A 87 12.88 3.01 -2.59
C LEU A 87 11.61 3.03 -1.74
N GLN A 88 10.64 3.92 -2.03
CA GLN A 88 9.32 3.90 -1.38
C GLN A 88 8.54 2.63 -1.76
N THR A 89 8.57 2.24 -3.04
CA THR A 89 7.98 0.98 -3.54
C THR A 89 8.57 -0.24 -2.82
N ASP A 90 9.89 -0.33 -2.69
CA ASP A 90 10.56 -1.44 -2.00
C ASP A 90 10.29 -1.43 -0.48
N GLY A 91 10.17 -0.25 0.12
CA GLY A 91 9.73 -0.07 1.49
C GLY A 91 8.31 -0.59 1.75
N LEU A 92 7.40 -0.48 0.78
CA LEU A 92 6.06 -1.06 0.84
C LEU A 92 6.08 -2.58 0.59
N ASN A 93 6.78 -3.05 -0.44
CA ASN A 93 6.91 -4.48 -0.78
C ASN A 93 7.49 -5.29 0.38
N SER A 94 8.61 -4.85 0.96
CA SER A 94 9.24 -5.50 2.11
C SER A 94 8.35 -5.51 3.36
N SER A 95 7.53 -4.48 3.57
CA SER A 95 6.56 -4.42 4.67
C SER A 95 5.40 -5.41 4.47
N LEU A 96 4.89 -5.55 3.23
CA LEU A 96 3.88 -6.57 2.90
C LEU A 96 4.41 -7.99 3.08
N GLU A 97 5.66 -8.24 2.68
CA GLU A 97 6.30 -9.54 2.89
C GLU A 97 6.53 -9.83 4.38
N GLN A 98 6.93 -8.85 5.18
CA GLN A 98 7.04 -9.02 6.63
C GLN A 98 5.69 -9.37 7.25
N LEU A 99 4.61 -8.67 6.89
CA LEU A 99 3.25 -8.97 7.33
C LEU A 99 2.81 -10.38 6.91
N GLN A 100 3.03 -10.76 5.65
CA GLN A 100 2.69 -12.09 5.14
C GLN A 100 3.46 -13.21 5.86
N ARG A 101 4.77 -13.04 6.07
CA ARG A 101 5.60 -13.98 6.84
C ARG A 101 5.14 -14.08 8.30
N LYS A 102 4.77 -12.97 8.94
CA LYS A 102 4.25 -12.92 10.32
C LYS A 102 2.90 -13.63 10.45
N VAL A 103 1.96 -13.40 9.52
CA VAL A 103 0.66 -14.10 9.46
C VAL A 103 0.86 -15.62 9.33
N GLU A 104 1.75 -16.05 8.43
CA GLU A 104 2.04 -17.48 8.24
C GLU A 104 2.79 -18.10 9.44
N MET A 105 3.63 -17.33 10.16
CA MET A 105 4.18 -17.75 11.45
C MET A 105 3.07 -17.96 12.49
N CYS A 106 2.17 -17.00 12.69
CA CYS A 106 1.05 -17.13 13.65
C CYS A 106 0.16 -18.35 13.35
N ARG A 107 -0.04 -18.67 12.06
CA ARG A 107 -0.82 -19.83 11.62
C ARG A 107 -0.16 -21.17 11.97
N ASN A 108 1.17 -21.23 11.90
CA ASN A 108 1.94 -22.47 12.05
C ASN A 108 2.59 -22.64 13.43
N SER A 109 2.66 -21.59 14.26
CA SER A 109 3.32 -21.60 15.57
C SER A 109 2.51 -22.32 16.67
N LYS A 110 2.18 -23.60 16.46
CA LYS A 110 1.56 -24.47 17.48
C LYS A 110 2.50 -24.91 18.62
N GLY A 111 3.75 -24.43 18.67
CA GLY A 111 4.68 -24.80 19.73
C GLY A 111 6.06 -24.12 19.76
N ASP A 112 6.27 -22.97 19.09
CA ASP A 112 7.59 -22.31 19.06
C ASP A 112 7.60 -20.96 19.82
N LYS A 113 8.72 -20.64 20.46
CA LYS A 113 8.83 -19.66 21.56
C LYS A 113 8.86 -18.19 21.12
N LYS A 114 8.89 -17.89 19.82
CA LYS A 114 8.79 -16.51 19.30
C LYS A 114 7.34 -16.18 18.92
N MET A 115 6.49 -16.12 19.94
CA MET A 115 5.06 -15.86 19.80
C MET A 115 4.83 -14.41 19.33
N VAL A 116 4.52 -14.27 18.04
CA VAL A 116 4.09 -13.00 17.43
C VAL A 116 2.72 -12.64 18.02
N THR A 117 2.59 -11.47 18.63
CA THR A 117 1.32 -11.06 19.25
C THR A 117 0.33 -10.54 18.21
N SER A 118 -0.94 -10.38 18.59
CA SER A 118 -1.90 -9.63 17.76
C SER A 118 -1.55 -8.15 17.69
N GLU A 119 -0.84 -7.61 18.68
CA GLU A 119 -0.41 -6.21 18.74
C GLU A 119 0.72 -5.96 17.73
N ASP A 120 1.69 -6.90 17.61
CA ASP A 120 2.69 -6.92 16.53
C ASP A 120 2.00 -6.76 15.16
N LEU A 121 0.98 -7.58 14.87
CA LEU A 121 0.29 -7.61 13.58
C LEU A 121 -0.45 -6.29 13.28
N LEU A 122 -1.09 -5.69 14.30
CA LEU A 122 -1.76 -4.39 14.17
C LEU A 122 -0.73 -3.26 13.99
N GLY A 123 0.42 -3.32 14.68
CA GLY A 123 1.55 -2.41 14.48
C GLY A 123 2.15 -2.49 13.07
N PHE A 124 2.27 -3.69 12.49
CA PHE A 124 2.67 -3.85 11.07
C PHE A 124 1.62 -3.27 10.10
N VAL A 125 0.32 -3.45 10.37
CA VAL A 125 -0.77 -2.83 9.60
C VAL A 125 -0.71 -1.30 9.66
N GLN A 126 -0.47 -0.72 10.84
CA GLN A 126 -0.34 0.72 11.02
C GLN A 126 0.92 1.29 10.35
N THR A 127 2.08 0.65 10.54
CA THR A 127 3.33 0.98 9.85
C THR A 127 3.16 0.95 8.32
N TRP A 128 2.32 0.04 7.81
CA TRP A 128 2.02 -0.03 6.38
C TRP A 128 1.04 1.07 5.92
N LYS A 129 -0.03 1.36 6.68
CA LYS A 129 -0.93 2.53 6.45
C LYS A 129 -0.13 3.83 6.27
N GLU A 130 0.86 4.06 7.14
CA GLU A 130 1.67 5.30 7.15
C GLU A 130 2.58 5.41 5.92
N LYS A 131 3.32 4.34 5.59
CA LYS A 131 4.14 4.27 4.36
C LYS A 131 3.29 4.43 3.10
N LEU A 132 2.07 3.87 3.09
CA LEU A 132 1.13 4.03 1.99
C LEU A 132 0.68 5.49 1.86
N GLY A 133 0.34 6.14 2.97
CA GLY A 133 -0.02 7.57 3.01
C GLY A 133 1.08 8.45 2.42
N GLN A 134 2.32 8.24 2.83
CA GLN A 134 3.50 8.92 2.28
C GLN A 134 3.65 8.69 0.76
N ARG A 135 3.48 7.46 0.28
CA ARG A 135 3.55 7.12 -1.15
C ARG A 135 2.43 7.77 -1.96
N ILE A 136 1.21 7.83 -1.41
CA ILE A 136 0.04 8.47 -2.04
C ILE A 136 0.20 9.99 -2.12
N GLN A 137 0.79 10.61 -1.09
CA GLN A 137 1.13 12.04 -1.09
C GLN A 137 2.24 12.36 -2.10
N TYR A 138 3.36 11.63 -2.08
CA TYR A 138 4.48 11.83 -3.01
C TYR A 138 4.09 11.59 -4.48
N LEU A 139 3.14 10.69 -4.75
CA LEU A 139 2.59 10.52 -6.10
C LEU A 139 1.40 11.43 -6.41
N ASN A 140 0.91 12.27 -5.48
CA ASN A 140 -0.26 13.15 -5.67
C ASN A 140 -1.42 12.39 -6.34
N CYS A 141 -1.71 11.19 -5.82
CA CYS A 141 -2.58 10.23 -6.49
C CYS A 141 -3.91 9.97 -5.77
N ARG A 142 -4.18 10.66 -4.66
CA ARG A 142 -5.45 10.61 -3.94
C ARG A 142 -6.60 11.17 -4.79
N LEU A 143 -7.81 10.67 -4.56
CA LEU A 143 -9.05 11.27 -5.05
C LEU A 143 -9.68 12.15 -3.96
N ASP A 144 -10.17 13.33 -4.34
CA ASP A 144 -10.63 14.37 -3.40
C ASP A 144 -11.94 14.03 -2.67
N THR A 145 -12.54 12.87 -2.97
CA THR A 145 -13.81 12.37 -2.40
C THR A 145 -13.73 11.94 -0.93
N ALA A 146 -12.54 11.86 -0.33
CA ALA A 146 -12.32 11.26 0.99
C ALA A 146 -11.77 12.26 2.02
N SER A 147 -12.66 13.08 2.60
CA SER A 147 -12.38 13.85 3.82
C SER A 147 -12.18 12.89 5.00
N MET A 148 -10.95 12.76 5.49
CA MET A 148 -10.58 11.78 6.50
C MET A 148 -10.79 12.34 7.91
N THR A 149 -11.84 11.85 8.59
CA THR A 149 -12.06 12.13 10.01
C THR A 149 -11.02 11.36 10.83
N GLN A 150 -9.87 11.99 11.10
CA GLN A 150 -8.77 11.38 11.83
C GLN A 150 -9.12 11.24 13.31
N VAL A 151 -9.53 10.04 13.74
CA VAL A 151 -9.82 9.74 15.15
C VAL A 151 -8.67 8.92 15.74
N VAL A 152 -7.62 9.61 16.17
CA VAL A 152 -6.48 8.99 16.84
C VAL A 152 -6.93 8.41 18.17
N PHE A 153 -6.99 7.07 18.27
CA PHE A 153 -7.10 6.34 19.53
C PHE A 153 -5.75 5.72 19.88
N THR A 154 -5.33 5.89 21.14
CA THR A 154 -4.05 5.39 21.68
C THR A 154 -4.08 3.88 21.97
N ASP A 155 -2.93 3.22 21.82
CA ASP A 155 -2.77 1.76 21.70
C ASP A 155 -3.12 0.87 22.93
N ASN A 156 -3.63 1.42 24.04
CA ASN A 156 -3.81 0.67 25.31
C ASN A 156 -5.02 -0.30 25.36
N VAL A 157 -5.58 -0.74 24.24
CA VAL A 157 -6.87 -1.47 24.19
C VAL A 157 -6.82 -2.88 24.84
N MET A 158 -5.64 -3.45 25.09
CA MET A 158 -5.46 -4.74 25.81
C MET A 158 -5.27 -4.62 27.34
N THR A 159 -4.93 -3.42 27.84
CA THR A 159 -4.60 -3.12 29.24
C THR A 159 -5.11 -1.73 29.64
N ASP A 160 -6.41 -1.57 29.77
CA ASP A 160 -7.07 -1.63 31.09
C ASP A 160 -8.59 -1.59 30.97
N LEU A 161 -9.27 -2.30 31.88
CA LEU A 161 -10.69 -2.18 32.21
C LEU A 161 -10.92 -3.01 33.48
N GLU A 162 -10.94 -2.33 34.63
CA GLU A 162 -11.03 -2.95 35.95
C GLU A 162 -12.42 -3.57 36.21
N VAL A 163 -12.49 -4.49 37.17
CA VAL A 163 -13.69 -5.33 37.41
C VAL A 163 -14.62 -4.66 38.44
N GLU A 164 -15.25 -3.54 38.05
CA GLU A 164 -16.32 -2.91 38.85
C GLU A 164 -17.65 -2.75 38.11
N SER A 165 -18.68 -2.48 38.92
CA SER A 165 -20.10 -2.27 38.60
C SER A 165 -20.35 -0.88 37.98
N ASP A 166 -21.47 -0.59 37.30
CA ASP A 166 -22.69 -1.38 37.05
C ASP A 166 -23.18 -1.20 35.60
N ILE A 167 -23.94 -2.17 35.08
CA ILE A 167 -24.61 -2.02 33.77
C ILE A 167 -25.93 -1.26 33.98
N MET A 168 -25.89 0.07 33.88
CA MET A 168 -27.10 0.88 33.69
C MET A 168 -27.77 0.51 32.37
N VAL A 169 -29.01 0.03 32.44
CA VAL A 169 -29.82 -0.27 31.25
C VAL A 169 -30.48 1.01 30.77
N SER A 170 -29.89 1.66 29.77
CA SER A 170 -30.53 2.75 29.04
C SER A 170 -31.77 2.24 28.30
N SER A 171 -32.95 2.63 28.77
CA SER A 171 -34.24 2.29 28.17
C SER A 171 -34.75 3.45 27.32
N GLU A 172 -34.86 3.28 26.00
CA GLU A 172 -35.63 4.20 25.17
C GLU A 172 -36.16 3.54 23.87
N ALA A 173 -37.23 4.14 23.33
CA ALA A 173 -37.90 3.86 22.06
C ALA A 173 -38.42 2.42 21.79
N LEU A 174 -39.76 2.26 21.90
CA LEU A 174 -40.52 1.30 21.11
C LEU A 174 -40.61 1.76 19.65
N GLU A 175 -40.61 0.82 18.70
CA GLU A 175 -41.49 0.89 17.54
C GLU A 175 -42.14 -0.49 17.32
N GLU A 176 -43.48 -0.48 17.28
CA GLU A 176 -44.32 -1.54 16.70
C GLU A 176 -44.36 -1.35 15.15
N GLU A 177 -44.89 -2.24 14.31
CA GLU A 177 -45.84 -3.34 14.53
C GLU A 177 -45.40 -4.64 13.85
N ALA A 178 -45.97 -5.75 14.32
CA ALA A 178 -46.25 -6.88 13.45
C ALA A 178 -47.69 -6.77 12.92
N LYS A 179 -47.87 -6.83 11.60
CA LYS A 179 -49.17 -7.11 10.98
C LYS A 179 -49.06 -8.26 10.00
N VAL A 180 -49.88 -9.28 10.24
CA VAL A 180 -50.18 -10.35 9.29
C VAL A 180 -51.49 -9.96 8.63
N ASP A 181 -51.53 -9.89 7.29
CA ASP A 181 -52.72 -10.39 6.59
C ASP A 181 -52.51 -10.72 5.10
N LEU A 182 -53.47 -11.49 4.58
CA LEU A 182 -53.80 -11.90 3.20
C LEU A 182 -52.85 -11.63 2.02
N VAL A 183 -52.63 -12.70 1.25
CA VAL A 183 -52.05 -12.67 -0.12
C VAL A 183 -53.13 -12.41 -1.16
N THR A 184 -52.88 -11.48 -2.08
CA THR A 184 -53.57 -11.39 -3.38
C THR A 184 -52.53 -11.39 -4.53
N PRO A 185 -52.74 -12.16 -5.61
CA PRO A 185 -51.86 -12.11 -6.78
C PRO A 185 -52.09 -10.83 -7.62
N GLU A 186 -51.14 -10.53 -8.51
CA GLU A 186 -51.10 -9.40 -9.47
C GLU A 186 -50.65 -8.03 -8.95
N SER A 187 -49.32 -7.82 -8.90
CA SER A 187 -48.70 -6.50 -9.10
C SER A 187 -47.28 -6.60 -9.68
N PHE A 188 -47.13 -7.32 -10.81
CA PHE A 188 -45.86 -7.45 -11.54
C PHE A 188 -45.53 -6.19 -12.38
N ALA A 189 -45.13 -5.07 -11.75
CA ALA A 189 -44.27 -4.05 -12.37
C ALA A 189 -43.93 -2.85 -11.45
N GLN A 190 -42.97 -2.99 -10.51
CA GLN A 190 -42.01 -1.92 -10.14
C GLN A 190 -40.78 -2.54 -9.45
N PRO A 191 -39.54 -2.25 -9.87
CA PRO A 191 -38.34 -2.75 -9.20
C PRO A 191 -37.87 -1.80 -8.09
N SER A 192 -37.79 -2.26 -6.83
CA SER A 192 -37.11 -1.50 -5.76
C SER A 192 -36.64 -2.33 -4.57
N ARG A 193 -35.35 -2.15 -4.26
CA ARG A 193 -34.65 -2.49 -2.99
C ARG A 193 -34.46 -3.99 -2.70
N MET A 194 -33.60 -4.25 -1.71
CA MET A 194 -32.67 -5.38 -1.70
C MET A 194 -32.47 -5.90 -0.27
N GLY A 195 -32.57 -7.22 -0.04
CA GLY A 195 -32.11 -7.82 1.22
C GLY A 195 -32.66 -9.21 1.60
N LYS A 196 -31.72 -10.16 1.77
CA LYS A 196 -31.86 -11.53 2.35
C LYS A 196 -32.55 -12.58 1.45
N PRO A 197 -32.31 -13.89 1.68
CA PRO A 197 -31.13 -14.57 2.23
C PRO A 197 -30.50 -15.58 1.23
N MET A 198 -29.37 -16.19 1.59
CA MET A 198 -28.68 -17.18 0.75
C MET A 198 -29.34 -18.56 0.82
N ILE A 199 -30.22 -18.90 -0.13
CA ILE A 199 -30.61 -20.31 -0.41
C ILE A 199 -31.16 -20.52 -1.84
N GLU A 200 -31.68 -19.48 -2.51
CA GLU A 200 -32.11 -19.57 -3.91
C GLU A 200 -30.98 -19.19 -4.87
N ASP A 201 -30.12 -20.18 -5.19
CA ASP A 201 -29.06 -20.04 -6.19
C ASP A 201 -29.52 -20.53 -7.58
N PRO A 202 -29.56 -19.65 -8.61
CA PRO A 202 -29.88 -20.04 -9.99
C PRO A 202 -28.98 -21.14 -10.58
N ALA A 203 -27.78 -21.39 -10.02
CA ALA A 203 -26.89 -22.45 -10.48
C ALA A 203 -27.51 -23.86 -10.42
N VAL A 204 -28.49 -24.09 -9.53
CA VAL A 204 -29.18 -25.39 -9.41
C VAL A 204 -30.02 -25.72 -10.65
N GLU A 205 -30.60 -24.70 -11.30
CA GLU A 205 -31.27 -24.83 -12.62
C GLU A 205 -30.25 -25.10 -13.74
N VAL A 206 -29.06 -24.50 -13.66
CA VAL A 206 -27.99 -24.64 -14.67
C VAL A 206 -27.40 -26.05 -14.65
N VAL A 207 -27.09 -26.61 -13.48
CA VAL A 207 -26.61 -27.99 -13.35
C VAL A 207 -27.62 -29.00 -13.89
N LYS A 208 -28.92 -28.76 -13.67
CA LYS A 208 -30.01 -29.60 -14.20
C LYS A 208 -30.13 -29.56 -15.74
N LYS A 209 -29.68 -28.47 -16.38
CA LYS A 209 -29.65 -28.31 -17.84
C LYS A 209 -28.36 -28.82 -18.51
N ILE A 210 -27.28 -29.04 -17.75
CA ILE A 210 -26.01 -29.59 -18.26
C ILE A 210 -26.05 -31.12 -18.39
N LEU A 211 -26.90 -31.81 -17.61
CA LEU A 211 -26.95 -33.28 -17.55
C LEU A 211 -27.90 -33.95 -18.56
N GLN A 212 -28.19 -33.31 -19.70
CA GLN A 212 -28.97 -33.90 -20.80
C GLN A 212 -28.20 -33.84 -22.13
N LEU A 213 -27.47 -34.93 -22.42
CA LEU A 213 -27.03 -35.28 -23.77
C LEU A 213 -28.21 -35.87 -24.56
N PRO A 214 -28.22 -35.71 -25.90
CA PRO A 214 -27.96 -36.88 -26.75
C PRO A 214 -26.76 -36.72 -27.71
N ASP A 215 -26.28 -37.85 -28.22
CA ASP A 215 -25.29 -37.94 -29.32
C ASP A 215 -25.83 -37.45 -30.67
N GLU A 216 -24.94 -36.98 -31.56
CA GLU A 216 -24.71 -37.66 -32.85
C GLU A 216 -23.34 -37.34 -33.50
N LYS A 217 -23.04 -37.93 -34.66
CA LYS A 217 -21.67 -38.38 -35.01
C LYS A 217 -21.02 -37.73 -36.25
N CYS A 218 -19.70 -37.49 -36.12
CA CYS A 218 -18.61 -37.72 -37.09
C CYS A 218 -18.73 -37.28 -38.58
N SER A 219 -17.78 -36.45 -39.05
CA SER A 219 -17.08 -36.68 -40.33
C SER A 219 -15.72 -35.96 -40.49
N THR A 220 -14.65 -36.77 -40.52
CA THR A 220 -13.53 -36.82 -41.50
C THR A 220 -12.70 -35.57 -41.95
N GLN A 221 -11.39 -35.66 -41.64
CA GLN A 221 -10.12 -35.24 -42.30
C GLN A 221 -10.05 -34.98 -43.85
N PRO A 222 -8.90 -34.54 -44.46
CA PRO A 222 -7.74 -33.73 -43.99
C PRO A 222 -7.18 -32.69 -45.05
N CYS A 223 -5.93 -32.23 -44.87
CA CYS A 223 -4.85 -31.68 -45.77
C CYS A 223 -5.05 -31.45 -47.31
N ASP A 224 -4.22 -30.70 -48.06
CA ASP A 224 -2.76 -30.45 -47.93
C ASP A 224 -2.20 -29.25 -48.76
N LYS A 225 -0.97 -28.81 -48.43
CA LYS A 225 0.14 -28.18 -49.22
C LYS A 225 0.01 -27.00 -50.23
N ASP A 226 1.04 -26.15 -50.13
CA ASP A 226 1.92 -25.51 -51.15
C ASP A 226 1.37 -24.78 -52.41
N ARG A 227 1.80 -23.53 -52.58
CA ARG A 227 2.91 -23.18 -53.52
C ARG A 227 3.51 -21.79 -53.25
N SER A 228 4.81 -21.62 -53.54
CA SER A 228 5.55 -20.35 -53.44
C SER A 228 5.82 -19.72 -54.82
N GLN A 229 6.07 -18.39 -54.86
CA GLN A 229 7.19 -17.79 -55.63
C GLN A 229 7.37 -16.26 -55.43
N THR A 230 8.62 -15.88 -55.18
CA THR A 230 9.41 -14.75 -55.72
C THR A 230 8.77 -13.39 -56.05
N GLY A 231 9.33 -12.29 -55.50
CA GLY A 231 8.98 -10.91 -55.95
C GLY A 231 9.75 -9.76 -55.30
N LEU A 232 11.06 -9.60 -55.56
CA LEU A 232 11.84 -8.42 -55.15
C LEU A 232 11.66 -7.23 -56.12
N LYS A 233 11.30 -6.04 -55.60
CA LYS A 233 11.76 -4.72 -56.12
C LYS A 233 11.43 -3.54 -55.20
N ARG A 234 12.34 -2.56 -55.14
CA ARG A 234 12.10 -1.20 -54.61
C ARG A 234 11.52 -0.31 -55.72
N HIS A 235 10.73 0.70 -55.36
CA HIS A 235 10.81 2.12 -55.81
C HIS A 235 9.73 2.90 -55.02
N GLN A 236 10.12 3.85 -54.15
CA GLN A 236 10.25 5.30 -54.43
C GLN A 236 8.91 6.04 -54.56
N ASN A 237 8.71 7.03 -53.68
CA ASN A 237 7.54 7.90 -53.65
C ASN A 237 7.53 8.88 -54.83
N ARG A 238 6.34 9.15 -55.39
CA ARG A 238 6.07 10.25 -56.30
C ARG A 238 5.08 11.20 -55.65
N GLY A 239 5.43 12.48 -55.51
CA GLY A 239 4.50 13.52 -55.08
C GLY A 239 3.74 14.11 -56.27
N GLU A 240 2.51 14.58 -56.05
CA GLU A 240 1.72 15.27 -57.06
C GLU A 240 1.15 16.59 -56.49
N HIS A 241 1.50 17.71 -57.14
CA HIS A 241 0.87 19.01 -56.93
C HIS A 241 -0.33 19.16 -57.86
N ILE A 242 -1.42 19.78 -57.39
CA ILE A 242 -2.43 20.41 -58.26
C ILE A 242 -2.66 21.85 -57.79
N VAL A 243 -2.87 22.75 -58.76
CA VAL A 243 -2.83 24.22 -58.60
C VAL A 243 -4.10 24.86 -59.15
N LYS A 244 -4.55 25.96 -58.51
CA LYS A 244 -5.29 27.12 -59.08
C LYS A 244 -5.05 28.31 -58.13
N LYS A 245 -4.47 29.46 -58.51
CA LYS A 245 -4.92 30.53 -59.44
C LYS A 245 -6.30 31.09 -59.08
N ALA A 246 -6.58 32.40 -59.05
CA ALA A 246 -5.80 33.64 -59.26
C ALA A 246 -6.67 34.83 -58.72
N GLN A 247 -6.34 36.14 -58.66
CA GLN A 247 -5.21 37.07 -58.92
C GLN A 247 -5.59 38.42 -58.19
N SER A 248 -4.88 39.55 -58.09
CA SER A 248 -3.56 40.09 -58.52
C SER A 248 -3.11 41.12 -57.43
N SER A 249 -2.50 42.32 -57.58
CA SER A 249 -1.89 43.12 -58.69
C SER A 249 -1.05 44.28 -58.10
N ALA A 250 0.17 44.50 -58.62
CA ALA A 250 1.06 45.67 -58.48
C ALA A 250 1.57 46.03 -57.05
N SER A 251 2.74 46.67 -56.89
CA SER A 251 3.75 47.16 -57.86
C SER A 251 5.17 46.70 -57.48
N ALA A 252 6.15 46.88 -58.38
CA ALA A 252 7.50 46.33 -58.21
C ALA A 252 8.54 47.38 -57.75
N THR A 253 9.46 46.95 -56.89
CA THR A 253 10.88 47.36 -56.93
C THR A 253 11.75 46.22 -56.41
N SER A 254 12.91 46.02 -57.05
CA SER A 254 13.89 45.01 -56.62
C SER A 254 14.79 45.58 -55.53
N THR A 255 14.99 44.85 -54.44
CA THR A 255 16.11 45.08 -53.51
C THR A 255 16.47 43.76 -52.84
N GLY A 256 17.77 43.50 -52.65
CA GLY A 256 18.27 42.19 -52.27
C GLY A 256 17.72 41.68 -50.93
N SER A 257 17.24 40.44 -50.91
CA SER A 257 16.77 39.76 -49.71
C SER A 257 17.93 39.39 -48.79
N ILE A 258 18.42 40.36 -48.02
CA ILE A 258 19.24 40.08 -46.83
C ILE A 258 18.40 39.19 -45.92
N THR A 259 18.88 37.97 -45.67
CA THR A 259 18.33 37.08 -44.65
C THR A 259 18.45 37.78 -43.30
N ARG A 260 17.32 38.32 -42.82
CA ARG A 260 17.25 38.96 -41.51
C ARG A 260 17.42 37.88 -40.46
N TYR A 261 18.64 37.71 -39.95
CA TYR A 261 18.89 36.93 -38.75
C TYR A 261 17.94 37.41 -37.65
N SER A 262 17.06 36.52 -37.20
CA SER A 262 16.28 36.70 -35.97
C SER A 262 17.27 37.03 -34.86
N LYS A 263 17.02 38.10 -34.09
CA LYS A 263 17.79 38.31 -32.86
C LYS A 263 17.49 37.12 -31.94
N PRO A 264 18.50 36.40 -31.42
CA PRO A 264 18.29 35.39 -30.39
C PRO A 264 17.43 35.97 -29.28
N ASN A 265 16.31 35.31 -29.00
CA ASN A 265 15.31 35.73 -28.03
C ASN A 265 14.70 34.50 -27.38
N ARG A 266 15.22 34.10 -26.22
CA ARG A 266 14.67 33.00 -25.44
C ARG A 266 13.28 33.28 -24.85
N MET A 267 12.84 34.54 -24.84
CA MET A 267 11.52 34.96 -24.35
C MET A 267 10.42 34.81 -25.42
N ASP A 268 10.71 34.20 -26.57
CA ASP A 268 9.69 33.82 -27.54
C ASP A 268 8.90 32.59 -27.04
N ARG A 269 7.57 32.66 -27.17
CA ARG A 269 6.62 31.65 -26.66
C ARG A 269 6.87 30.25 -27.21
N LYS A 270 7.46 30.13 -28.40
CA LYS A 270 7.84 28.82 -28.99
C LYS A 270 8.91 28.06 -28.19
N PHE A 271 9.63 28.71 -27.28
CA PHE A 271 10.65 28.09 -26.42
C PHE A 271 10.21 27.95 -24.96
N GLN A 272 9.14 28.63 -24.55
CA GLN A 272 8.56 28.58 -23.20
C GLN A 272 7.63 27.35 -23.05
N VAL A 273 8.14 26.18 -23.44
CA VAL A 273 7.35 24.95 -23.65
C VAL A 273 6.78 24.35 -22.36
N LEU A 274 7.35 24.71 -21.20
CA LEU A 274 6.83 24.37 -19.86
C LEU A 274 6.11 25.55 -19.18
N GLY A 275 5.84 26.65 -19.91
CA GLY A 275 5.15 27.85 -19.43
C GLY A 275 6.06 29.05 -19.17
N GLU A 276 5.50 30.26 -19.30
CA GLU A 276 6.21 31.55 -19.17
C GLU A 276 6.70 31.88 -17.73
N LYS A 277 6.35 31.05 -16.74
CA LYS A 277 6.63 31.23 -15.31
C LYS A 277 7.11 29.91 -14.70
N PRO A 278 7.91 29.94 -13.63
CA PRO A 278 8.27 28.73 -12.90
C PRO A 278 7.01 28.02 -12.38
N PRO A 279 7.01 26.68 -12.33
CA PRO A 279 5.94 25.92 -11.67
C PRO A 279 5.87 26.30 -10.18
N PRO A 280 4.70 26.17 -9.54
CA PRO A 280 4.59 26.35 -8.09
C PRO A 280 5.43 25.29 -7.36
N PRO A 281 6.05 25.62 -6.21
CA PRO A 281 6.81 24.66 -5.44
C PRO A 281 5.89 23.53 -4.98
N ALA A 282 6.29 22.29 -5.26
CA ALA A 282 5.48 21.10 -5.02
C ALA A 282 6.37 19.93 -4.61
N GLU A 283 5.92 19.15 -3.63
CA GLU A 283 6.65 18.03 -3.03
C GLU A 283 6.33 16.68 -3.70
N ASP A 284 5.49 16.68 -4.73
CA ASP A 284 5.12 15.49 -5.48
C ASP A 284 6.12 15.19 -6.61
N PHE A 285 6.25 13.91 -6.95
CA PHE A 285 7.20 13.44 -7.96
C PHE A 285 7.09 14.22 -9.29
N LYS A 286 5.88 14.54 -9.74
CA LYS A 286 5.69 15.31 -10.97
C LYS A 286 6.09 16.78 -10.81
N GLY A 287 5.74 17.44 -9.72
CA GLY A 287 6.13 18.83 -9.46
C GLY A 287 7.63 19.02 -9.31
N ILE A 288 8.30 18.10 -8.60
CA ILE A 288 9.77 18.09 -8.46
C ILE A 288 10.43 17.95 -9.85
N ILE A 289 10.02 16.96 -10.66
CA ILE A 289 10.60 16.76 -11.99
C ILE A 289 10.26 17.92 -12.93
N LEU A 290 9.03 18.46 -12.90
CA LEU A 290 8.64 19.62 -13.71
C LEU A 290 9.48 20.86 -13.36
N THR A 291 9.80 21.06 -12.08
CA THR A 291 10.68 22.14 -11.62
C THR A 291 12.10 21.95 -12.16
N LEU A 292 12.69 20.76 -11.98
CA LEU A 292 14.01 20.42 -12.51
C LEU A 292 14.10 20.59 -14.04
N LEU A 293 13.06 20.22 -14.77
CA LEU A 293 12.95 20.39 -16.22
C LEU A 293 12.83 21.87 -16.62
N TRP A 294 12.03 22.66 -15.91
CA TRP A 294 11.85 24.09 -16.17
C TRP A 294 13.14 24.88 -15.92
N GLU A 295 13.76 24.70 -14.75
CA GLU A 295 15.04 25.34 -14.38
C GLU A 295 16.15 24.98 -15.37
N SER A 296 16.25 23.70 -15.75
CA SER A 296 17.25 23.24 -16.71
C SER A 296 16.99 23.78 -18.12
N ASN A 297 15.73 23.86 -18.56
CA ASN A 297 15.37 24.45 -19.85
C ASN A 297 15.74 25.94 -19.90
N GLU A 298 15.37 26.71 -18.87
CA GLU A 298 15.75 28.12 -18.78
C GLU A 298 17.28 28.29 -18.77
N HIS A 299 18.01 27.52 -17.97
CA HIS A 299 19.48 27.64 -17.93
C HIS A 299 20.13 27.23 -19.26
N LEU A 300 19.65 26.18 -19.92
CA LEU A 300 20.09 25.78 -21.26
C LEU A 300 19.82 26.89 -22.28
N LEU A 301 18.60 27.43 -22.34
CA LEU A 301 18.24 28.51 -23.27
C LEU A 301 19.03 29.80 -23.03
N ASN A 302 19.38 30.13 -21.78
CA ASN A 302 20.29 31.24 -21.47
C ASN A 302 21.70 31.00 -22.03
N VAL A 303 22.24 29.78 -21.92
CA VAL A 303 23.57 29.43 -22.47
C VAL A 303 23.59 29.45 -24.00
N VAL A 304 22.51 28.98 -24.63
CA VAL A 304 22.33 29.03 -26.09
C VAL A 304 22.18 30.49 -26.57
N GLU A 305 21.39 31.30 -25.88
CA GLU A 305 21.25 32.73 -26.20
C GLU A 305 22.57 33.48 -26.04
N GLU A 306 23.32 33.24 -24.96
CA GLU A 306 24.62 33.83 -24.73
C GLU A 306 25.60 33.50 -25.87
N PHE A 307 25.64 32.24 -26.32
CA PHE A 307 26.51 31.80 -27.40
C PHE A 307 26.18 32.49 -28.73
N TYR A 308 24.98 32.28 -29.29
CA TYR A 308 24.60 32.82 -30.61
C TYR A 308 24.36 34.35 -30.62
N ARG A 309 24.39 35.03 -29.46
CA ARG A 309 24.39 36.50 -29.37
C ARG A 309 25.81 37.08 -29.41
N ARG A 310 26.78 36.41 -28.75
CA ARG A 310 28.20 36.79 -28.79
C ARG A 310 28.83 36.41 -30.13
N GLU A 311 28.58 35.18 -30.57
CA GLU A 311 29.17 34.57 -31.75
C GLU A 311 28.28 34.72 -32.98
N LYS A 312 28.89 35.10 -34.11
CA LYS A 312 28.18 35.39 -35.37
C LYS A 312 28.81 34.74 -36.62
N ARG A 313 29.91 34.00 -36.45
CA ARG A 313 30.52 33.21 -37.54
C ARG A 313 29.70 31.94 -37.85
N ALA A 314 30.02 31.31 -38.97
CA ALA A 314 29.57 29.95 -39.24
C ALA A 314 30.20 28.95 -38.24
N VAL A 315 29.39 28.01 -37.76
CA VAL A 315 29.78 27.00 -36.78
C VAL A 315 30.85 26.05 -37.34
N THR A 316 31.91 25.77 -36.57
CA THR A 316 33.07 25.00 -37.05
C THR A 316 32.88 23.49 -36.94
N ARG A 317 31.77 23.02 -36.35
CA ARG A 317 31.44 21.59 -36.13
C ARG A 317 29.95 21.27 -36.40
N PRO A 318 29.48 21.31 -37.67
CA PRO A 318 28.06 21.11 -38.00
C PRO A 318 27.46 19.77 -37.55
N ASP A 319 28.28 18.71 -37.43
CA ASP A 319 27.83 17.39 -36.98
C ASP A 319 27.40 17.35 -35.50
N CYS A 320 27.81 18.35 -34.71
CA CYS A 320 27.63 18.41 -33.25
C CYS A 320 26.92 19.68 -32.75
N MET A 321 26.65 20.64 -33.65
CA MET A 321 26.10 21.96 -33.33
C MET A 321 25.20 22.46 -34.46
N TYR A 322 24.18 23.22 -34.09
CA TYR A 322 23.20 23.80 -35.02
C TYR A 322 23.70 25.12 -35.61
N GLU A 323 23.20 25.51 -36.78
CA GLU A 323 23.69 26.73 -37.46
C GLU A 323 23.16 28.03 -36.82
N ASN A 324 22.11 27.95 -36.01
CA ASN A 324 21.45 29.09 -35.41
C ASN A 324 20.80 28.77 -34.06
N PHE A 325 20.46 29.84 -33.34
CA PHE A 325 19.74 29.81 -32.07
C PHE A 325 18.44 29.00 -32.12
N ASP A 326 17.63 29.22 -33.17
CA ASP A 326 16.28 28.66 -33.29
C ASP A 326 16.32 27.11 -33.34
N GLN A 327 17.13 26.53 -34.21
CA GLN A 327 17.34 25.07 -34.31
C GLN A 327 17.87 24.45 -33.00
N CYS A 328 18.81 25.14 -32.33
CA CYS A 328 19.41 24.65 -31.09
C CYS A 328 18.38 24.63 -29.95
N ALA A 329 17.61 25.72 -29.82
CA ALA A 329 16.55 25.86 -28.84
C ALA A 329 15.38 24.88 -29.10
N GLU A 330 14.97 24.68 -30.36
CA GLU A 330 13.96 23.67 -30.74
C GLU A 330 14.37 22.25 -30.33
N ASN A 331 15.62 21.85 -30.57
CA ASN A 331 16.09 20.52 -30.18
C ASN A 331 16.17 20.35 -28.64
N ILE A 332 16.57 21.39 -27.91
CA ILE A 332 16.57 21.39 -26.44
C ILE A 332 15.14 21.30 -25.90
N CYS A 333 14.20 22.10 -26.41
CA CYS A 333 12.79 22.05 -26.04
C CYS A 333 12.19 20.67 -26.30
N LYS A 334 12.51 20.04 -27.44
CA LYS A 334 12.13 18.66 -27.76
C LYS A 334 12.71 17.67 -26.73
N LYS A 335 13.99 17.81 -26.35
CA LYS A 335 14.63 16.94 -25.36
C LYS A 335 14.00 17.04 -23.98
N ILE A 336 13.58 18.25 -23.58
CA ILE A 336 12.84 18.51 -22.34
C ILE A 336 11.43 17.90 -22.38
N LEU A 337 10.71 18.00 -23.52
CA LEU A 337 9.44 17.31 -23.73
C LEU A 337 9.56 15.79 -23.68
N GLU A 338 10.61 15.21 -24.26
CA GLU A 338 10.88 13.76 -24.19
C GLU A 338 11.03 13.29 -22.73
N TYR A 339 11.70 14.07 -21.87
CA TYR A 339 11.80 13.76 -20.44
C TYR A 339 10.47 13.97 -19.68
N HIS A 340 9.68 15.00 -20.01
CA HIS A 340 8.35 15.18 -19.44
C HIS A 340 7.43 13.99 -19.75
N MET A 341 7.41 13.54 -21.02
CA MET A 341 6.63 12.39 -21.45
C MET A 341 7.05 11.09 -20.72
N GLN A 342 8.35 10.84 -20.60
CA GLN A 342 8.88 9.70 -19.83
C GLN A 342 8.51 9.78 -18.34
N THR A 343 8.36 10.98 -17.79
CA THR A 343 7.92 11.21 -16.40
C THR A 343 6.45 10.86 -16.23
N ASP A 344 5.59 11.19 -17.22
CA ASP A 344 4.18 10.79 -17.24
C ASP A 344 4.03 9.26 -17.37
N GLU A 345 4.81 8.60 -18.24
CA GLU A 345 4.83 7.15 -18.43
C GLU A 345 5.31 6.39 -17.18
N TYR A 346 6.42 6.82 -16.59
CA TYR A 346 6.95 6.23 -15.35
C TYR A 346 5.96 6.43 -14.18
N HIS A 347 5.38 7.63 -14.03
CA HIS A 347 4.37 7.88 -13.01
C HIS A 347 3.13 6.98 -13.18
N ASN A 348 2.61 6.84 -14.40
CA ASN A 348 1.52 5.90 -14.69
C ASN A 348 1.88 4.47 -14.29
N SER A 349 3.13 4.06 -14.48
CA SER A 349 3.63 2.74 -14.06
C SER A 349 3.65 2.60 -12.54
N CYS A 350 4.10 3.64 -11.80
CA CYS A 350 4.01 3.67 -10.34
C CYS A 350 2.56 3.63 -9.81
N LEU A 351 1.58 4.19 -10.52
CA LEU A 351 0.16 4.06 -10.16
C LEU A 351 -0.34 2.62 -10.30
N ILE A 352 0.06 1.90 -11.36
CA ILE A 352 -0.29 0.47 -11.54
C ILE A 352 0.33 -0.37 -10.41
N GLU A 353 1.61 -0.16 -10.12
CA GLU A 353 2.34 -0.84 -9.05
C GLU A 353 1.72 -0.59 -7.67
N LEU A 354 1.45 0.67 -7.32
CA LEU A 354 0.82 1.05 -6.05
C LEU A 354 -0.54 0.37 -5.88
N ARG A 355 -1.37 0.33 -6.93
CA ARG A 355 -2.69 -0.34 -6.89
C ARG A 355 -2.55 -1.85 -6.71
N ALA A 356 -1.52 -2.48 -7.29
CA ALA A 356 -1.20 -3.89 -7.06
C ALA A 356 -0.76 -4.16 -5.61
N GLN A 357 0.06 -3.28 -5.03
CA GLN A 357 0.45 -3.34 -3.60
C GLN A 357 -0.77 -3.22 -2.68
N MET A 358 -1.67 -2.28 -2.98
CA MET A 358 -2.92 -2.07 -2.22
C MET A 358 -3.88 -3.25 -2.35
N ARG A 359 -4.01 -3.86 -3.53
CA ARG A 359 -4.75 -5.14 -3.71
C ARG A 359 -4.16 -6.24 -2.83
N ARG A 360 -2.85 -6.47 -2.90
CA ARG A 360 -2.15 -7.50 -2.10
C ARG A 360 -2.33 -7.28 -0.59
N PHE A 361 -2.44 -6.02 -0.14
CA PHE A 361 -2.79 -5.70 1.25
C PHE A 361 -4.24 -6.08 1.59
N GLU A 362 -5.23 -5.69 0.75
CA GLU A 362 -6.63 -6.05 0.98
C GLU A 362 -6.86 -7.58 0.95
N GLU A 363 -6.07 -8.34 0.20
CA GLU A 363 -6.07 -9.81 0.18
C GLU A 363 -5.45 -10.44 1.44
N LEU A 364 -4.52 -9.76 2.11
CA LEU A 364 -3.92 -10.20 3.38
C LEU A 364 -4.78 -9.83 4.60
N LEU A 365 -5.51 -8.71 4.56
CA LEU A 365 -6.32 -8.21 5.67
C LEU A 365 -7.27 -9.25 6.29
N PRO A 366 -8.01 -10.09 5.52
CA PRO A 366 -8.84 -11.14 6.08
C PRO A 366 -8.10 -12.07 7.06
N GLN A 367 -6.86 -12.45 6.74
CA GLN A 367 -6.07 -13.36 7.56
C GLN A 367 -5.65 -12.69 8.87
N VAL A 368 -5.30 -11.39 8.81
CA VAL A 368 -5.03 -10.56 10.00
C VAL A 368 -6.29 -10.44 10.87
N CYS A 369 -7.45 -10.16 10.28
CA CYS A 369 -8.72 -10.04 11.00
C CYS A 369 -9.09 -11.33 11.76
N TRP A 370 -8.91 -12.50 11.13
CA TRP A 370 -9.11 -13.80 11.78
C TRP A 370 -8.15 -14.04 12.95
N LEU A 371 -6.85 -13.76 12.78
CA LEU A 371 -5.86 -13.92 13.84
C LEU A 371 -6.12 -13.00 15.04
N VAL A 372 -6.49 -11.74 14.78
CA VAL A 372 -6.82 -10.74 15.82
C VAL A 372 -8.03 -11.19 16.65
N MET A 373 -9.09 -11.67 16.01
CA MET A 373 -10.31 -12.13 16.70
C MET A 373 -10.08 -13.42 17.50
N GLU A 374 -9.30 -14.39 16.98
CA GLU A 374 -8.97 -15.61 17.72
C GLU A 374 -8.08 -15.31 18.94
N ASN A 375 -7.10 -14.40 18.81
CA ASN A 375 -6.27 -13.96 19.93
C ASN A 375 -7.07 -13.20 21.00
N PHE A 376 -8.00 -12.32 20.60
CA PHE A 376 -8.92 -11.65 21.52
C PHE A 376 -9.72 -12.67 22.36
N LYS A 377 -10.32 -13.67 21.70
CA LYS A 377 -11.03 -14.77 22.35
C LYS A 377 -10.14 -15.58 23.27
N GLU A 378 -8.94 -15.92 22.84
CA GLU A 378 -8.00 -16.68 23.68
C GLU A 378 -7.56 -15.91 24.92
N ASN A 379 -7.29 -14.60 24.81
CA ASN A 379 -6.84 -13.81 25.95
C ASN A 379 -7.95 -13.59 26.97
N HIS A 380 -9.20 -13.43 26.52
CA HIS A 380 -10.37 -13.48 27.42
C HIS A 380 -10.57 -14.85 28.05
N TRP A 381 -10.43 -15.95 27.29
CA TRP A 381 -10.56 -17.31 27.84
C TRP A 381 -9.45 -17.63 28.86
N LYS A 382 -8.20 -17.23 28.59
CA LYS A 382 -7.06 -17.36 29.53
C LYS A 382 -7.33 -16.60 30.83
N ARG A 383 -7.80 -15.34 30.75
CA ARG A 383 -8.21 -14.56 31.94
C ARG A 383 -9.34 -15.25 32.72
N PHE A 384 -10.38 -15.74 32.05
CA PHE A 384 -11.46 -16.52 32.69
C PHE A 384 -10.93 -17.77 33.41
N CYS A 385 -10.10 -18.57 32.77
CA CYS A 385 -9.56 -19.80 33.38
C CYS A 385 -8.74 -19.53 34.65
N VAL A 386 -7.95 -18.46 34.70
CA VAL A 386 -7.16 -18.10 35.90
C VAL A 386 -8.08 -17.81 37.08
N SER A 387 -9.07 -16.93 36.91
CA SER A 387 -10.02 -16.58 37.99
C SER A 387 -10.94 -17.73 38.38
N ALA A 388 -11.38 -18.56 37.43
CA ALA A 388 -12.16 -19.76 37.73
C ALA A 388 -11.35 -20.78 38.56
N GLU A 389 -10.05 -20.92 38.27
CA GLU A 389 -9.18 -21.83 39.00
C GLU A 389 -8.77 -21.29 40.38
N GLU A 390 -8.77 -19.96 40.56
CA GLU A 390 -8.66 -19.34 41.88
C GLU A 390 -9.86 -19.70 42.77
N ILE A 391 -11.10 -19.56 42.27
CA ILE A 391 -12.32 -19.93 43.01
C ILE A 391 -12.30 -21.43 43.37
N ARG A 392 -11.90 -22.31 42.43
CA ARG A 392 -11.70 -23.74 42.69
C ARG A 392 -10.60 -23.98 43.75
N GLY A 393 -9.53 -23.20 43.73
CA GLY A 393 -8.45 -23.24 44.73
C GLY A 393 -8.92 -22.86 46.13
N GLN A 394 -9.70 -21.79 46.26
CA GLN A 394 -10.31 -21.38 47.53
C GLN A 394 -11.19 -22.49 48.13
N PHE A 395 -12.01 -23.16 47.29
CA PHE A 395 -12.81 -24.30 47.72
C PHE A 395 -11.96 -25.50 48.15
N ARG A 396 -10.96 -25.93 47.34
CA ARG A 396 -10.06 -27.04 47.70
C ARG A 396 -9.36 -26.80 49.05
N ASN A 397 -8.87 -25.58 49.29
CA ASN A 397 -8.23 -25.18 50.54
C ASN A 397 -9.19 -25.18 51.76
N TYR A 398 -10.50 -25.13 51.53
CA TYR A 398 -11.52 -25.29 52.58
C TYR A 398 -11.90 -26.76 52.77
N GLN A 399 -12.10 -27.49 51.67
CA GLN A 399 -12.36 -28.94 51.66
C GLN A 399 -11.24 -29.72 52.38
N GLU A 400 -9.96 -29.38 52.16
CA GLU A 400 -8.83 -30.02 52.84
C GLU A 400 -8.87 -29.87 54.37
N LYS A 401 -9.40 -28.75 54.88
CA LYS A 401 -9.59 -28.53 56.32
C LYS A 401 -10.74 -29.37 56.87
N LEU A 402 -11.83 -29.46 56.13
CA LEU A 402 -12.95 -30.34 56.47
C LEU A 402 -12.58 -31.82 56.37
N GLU A 403 -11.64 -32.20 55.51
CA GLU A 403 -11.17 -33.58 55.39
C GLU A 403 -10.23 -33.98 56.53
N LYS A 404 -9.34 -33.08 56.97
CA LYS A 404 -8.55 -33.28 58.21
C LYS A 404 -9.45 -33.46 59.44
N GLY A 405 -10.52 -32.65 59.55
CA GLY A 405 -11.53 -32.84 60.59
C GLY A 405 -12.28 -34.17 60.49
N LYS A 406 -12.49 -34.69 59.27
CA LYS A 406 -13.09 -36.01 59.03
C LYS A 406 -12.22 -37.13 59.56
N ASP A 407 -10.92 -37.09 59.26
CA ASP A 407 -9.96 -38.11 59.69
C ASP A 407 -9.77 -38.09 61.21
N GLU A 408 -9.73 -36.90 61.82
CA GLU A 408 -9.75 -36.76 63.28
C GLU A 408 -11.02 -37.36 63.91
N ASN A 409 -12.20 -37.10 63.35
CA ASN A 409 -13.46 -37.62 63.87
C ASN A 409 -13.54 -39.15 63.70
N ALA A 410 -13.03 -39.69 62.59
CA ALA A 410 -12.90 -41.13 62.36
C ALA A 410 -11.93 -41.81 63.34
N GLN A 411 -10.82 -41.15 63.71
CA GLN A 411 -9.90 -41.67 64.73
C GLN A 411 -10.48 -41.63 66.14
N LYS A 412 -11.30 -40.61 66.46
CA LYS A 412 -12.01 -40.50 67.74
C LYS A 412 -13.09 -41.59 67.90
N LEU A 413 -13.70 -42.05 66.81
CA LEU A 413 -14.75 -43.07 66.80
C LEU A 413 -14.23 -44.50 67.07
N HIS A 414 -13.83 -44.77 68.31
CA HIS A 414 -13.37 -46.08 68.77
C HIS A 414 -14.46 -46.90 69.51
N PRO A 415 -14.36 -48.26 69.59
CA PRO A 415 -15.41 -49.10 70.17
C PRO A 415 -15.90 -48.70 71.57
N ASN A 416 -15.00 -48.26 72.47
CA ASN A 416 -15.34 -47.93 73.85
C ASN A 416 -16.40 -46.80 74.00
N LEU A 417 -16.58 -45.95 72.97
CA LEU A 417 -17.64 -44.93 72.93
C LEU A 417 -19.06 -45.50 72.84
N GLY A 418 -19.21 -46.79 72.50
CA GLY A 418 -20.51 -47.46 72.48
C GLY A 418 -21.06 -47.77 73.87
N HIS A 419 -20.21 -47.80 74.90
CA HIS A 419 -20.63 -48.13 76.26
C HIS A 419 -21.49 -46.99 76.87
N PRO A 420 -22.64 -47.27 77.53
CA PRO A 420 -23.59 -46.24 77.99
C PRO A 420 -23.01 -45.13 78.87
N ALA A 421 -21.91 -45.38 79.60
CA ALA A 421 -21.24 -44.36 80.39
C ALA A 421 -20.61 -43.22 79.55
N HIS A 422 -20.31 -43.46 78.28
CA HIS A 422 -19.71 -42.49 77.34
C HIS A 422 -20.73 -41.89 76.35
N PHE A 423 -22.04 -42.08 76.60
CA PHE A 423 -23.11 -41.61 75.70
C PHE A 423 -22.97 -40.14 75.30
N GLN A 424 -22.64 -39.26 76.25
CA GLN A 424 -22.53 -37.82 76.01
C GLN A 424 -21.27 -37.44 75.21
N GLU A 425 -20.22 -38.26 75.25
CA GLU A 425 -19.04 -38.11 74.39
C GLU A 425 -19.34 -38.54 72.95
N MET A 426 -20.08 -39.65 72.78
CA MET A 426 -20.55 -40.13 71.48
C MET A 426 -21.53 -39.16 70.83
N GLU A 427 -22.47 -38.60 71.59
CA GLU A 427 -23.40 -37.57 71.12
C GLU A 427 -22.66 -36.31 70.67
N SER A 428 -21.71 -35.82 71.47
CA SER A 428 -20.86 -34.67 71.13
C SER A 428 -20.06 -34.90 69.84
N LEU A 429 -19.44 -36.09 69.67
CA LEU A 429 -18.72 -36.44 68.44
C LEU A 429 -19.66 -36.49 67.21
N CYS A 430 -20.89 -37.00 67.38
CA CYS A 430 -21.89 -37.01 66.33
C CYS A 430 -22.32 -35.60 65.92
N GLN A 431 -22.56 -34.69 66.87
CA GLN A 431 -22.91 -33.29 66.61
C GLN A 431 -21.78 -32.54 65.88
N VAL A 432 -20.52 -32.79 66.25
CA VAL A 432 -19.34 -32.20 65.58
C VAL A 432 -19.21 -32.70 64.13
N GLU A 433 -19.41 -33.99 63.89
CA GLU A 433 -19.34 -34.56 62.53
C GLU A 433 -20.55 -34.18 61.67
N GLU A 434 -21.76 -34.11 62.23
CA GLU A 434 -22.96 -33.61 61.54
C GLU A 434 -22.77 -32.14 61.12
N LYS A 435 -22.23 -31.29 62.01
CA LYS A 435 -21.88 -29.93 61.65
C LYS A 435 -20.87 -29.89 60.50
N ARG A 436 -19.78 -30.67 60.58
CA ARG A 436 -18.75 -30.74 59.52
C ARG A 436 -19.32 -31.19 58.17
N GLN A 437 -20.31 -32.10 58.19
CA GLN A 437 -21.03 -32.57 57.00
C GLN A 437 -21.93 -31.48 56.41
N ASN A 438 -22.63 -30.71 57.25
CA ASN A 438 -23.46 -29.58 56.82
C ASN A 438 -22.61 -28.40 56.29
N ASP A 439 -21.46 -28.13 56.92
CA ASP A 439 -20.47 -27.16 56.45
C ASP A 439 -19.90 -27.57 55.07
N LEU A 440 -19.66 -28.88 54.84
CA LEU A 440 -19.20 -29.42 53.55
C LEU A 440 -20.27 -29.30 52.44
N ASP A 441 -21.51 -29.73 52.70
CA ASP A 441 -22.63 -29.57 51.77
C ASP A 441 -22.78 -28.10 51.34
N THR A 442 -22.80 -27.19 52.32
CA THR A 442 -22.94 -25.75 52.11
C THR A 442 -21.78 -25.21 51.27
N ALA A 443 -20.55 -25.68 51.50
CA ALA A 443 -19.40 -25.30 50.70
C ALA A 443 -19.47 -25.79 49.25
N ILE A 444 -19.94 -27.02 49.01
CA ILE A 444 -20.12 -27.58 47.66
C ILE A 444 -21.18 -26.77 46.90
N VAL A 445 -22.36 -26.57 47.49
CA VAL A 445 -23.48 -25.83 46.86
C VAL A 445 -23.10 -24.38 46.57
N THR A 446 -22.57 -23.65 47.55
CA THR A 446 -22.18 -22.25 47.35
C THR A 446 -21.00 -22.09 46.40
N THR A 447 -20.10 -23.08 46.28
CA THR A 447 -19.00 -23.04 45.29
C THR A 447 -19.52 -23.28 43.88
N ARG A 448 -20.41 -24.26 43.69
CA ARG A 448 -21.09 -24.49 42.40
C ARG A 448 -21.80 -23.21 41.94
N GLU A 449 -22.57 -22.57 42.82
CA GLU A 449 -23.33 -21.35 42.50
C GLU A 449 -22.42 -20.14 42.20
N LYS A 450 -21.33 -19.97 42.96
CA LYS A 450 -20.30 -18.96 42.67
C LYS A 450 -19.64 -19.19 41.31
N LEU A 451 -19.30 -20.44 40.97
CA LEU A 451 -18.69 -20.78 39.68
C LEU A 451 -19.66 -20.62 38.50
N GLU A 452 -20.92 -21.05 38.65
CA GLU A 452 -21.96 -20.86 37.64
C GLU A 452 -22.23 -19.36 37.40
N GLU A 453 -22.42 -18.56 38.45
CA GLU A 453 -22.68 -17.12 38.30
C GLU A 453 -21.45 -16.34 37.81
N PHE A 454 -20.24 -16.68 38.28
CA PHE A 454 -19.00 -16.12 37.73
C PHE A 454 -18.89 -16.40 36.23
N THR A 455 -19.18 -17.64 35.81
CA THR A 455 -19.18 -18.05 34.41
C THR A 455 -20.22 -17.27 33.59
N ARG A 456 -21.46 -17.13 34.08
CA ARG A 456 -22.50 -16.29 33.45
C ARG A 456 -22.14 -14.80 33.41
N ARG A 457 -21.49 -14.26 34.43
CA ARG A 457 -21.02 -12.85 34.48
C ARG A 457 -19.89 -12.62 33.48
N TYR A 458 -18.93 -13.54 33.41
CA TYR A 458 -17.84 -13.46 32.44
C TYR A 458 -18.35 -13.61 30.99
N GLY A 459 -19.32 -14.49 30.75
CA GLY A 459 -19.98 -14.60 29.44
C GLY A 459 -20.65 -13.30 28.98
N ARG A 460 -21.35 -12.59 29.89
CA ARG A 460 -21.93 -11.27 29.62
C ARG A 460 -20.85 -10.24 29.27
N HIS A 461 -19.79 -10.17 30.07
CA HIS A 461 -18.66 -9.25 29.87
C HIS A 461 -17.93 -9.54 28.54
N PHE A 462 -17.68 -10.81 28.20
CA PHE A 462 -17.06 -11.20 26.93
C PHE A 462 -17.88 -10.75 25.71
N ILE A 463 -19.20 -10.95 25.72
CA ILE A 463 -20.07 -10.56 24.60
C ILE A 463 -20.11 -9.04 24.44
N ALA A 464 -20.19 -8.28 25.54
CA ALA A 464 -20.15 -6.83 25.52
C ALA A 464 -18.81 -6.30 24.95
N ASN A 465 -17.69 -6.84 25.44
CA ASN A 465 -16.36 -6.46 24.95
C ASN A 465 -16.17 -6.85 23.47
N LEU A 466 -16.61 -8.04 23.05
CA LEU A 466 -16.51 -8.48 21.65
C LEU A 466 -17.31 -7.57 20.71
N ALA A 467 -18.47 -7.07 21.15
CA ALA A 467 -19.25 -6.10 20.39
C ALA A 467 -18.51 -4.75 20.23
N SER A 468 -18.04 -4.16 21.33
CA SER A 468 -17.30 -2.88 21.30
C SER A 468 -15.94 -2.99 20.60
N PHE A 469 -15.25 -4.12 20.74
CA PHE A 469 -14.01 -4.41 20.02
C PHE A 469 -14.25 -4.52 18.51
N THR A 470 -15.31 -5.22 18.08
CA THR A 470 -15.66 -5.28 16.65
C THR A 470 -16.01 -3.89 16.12
N GLU A 471 -16.74 -3.07 16.87
CA GLU A 471 -17.08 -1.70 16.48
C GLU A 471 -15.82 -0.86 16.23
N LYS A 472 -14.90 -0.80 17.20
CA LYS A 472 -13.61 -0.11 17.06
C LYS A 472 -12.78 -0.65 15.89
N PHE A 473 -12.72 -1.97 15.72
CA PHE A 473 -11.93 -2.61 14.68
C PHE A 473 -12.50 -2.39 13.27
N LEU A 474 -13.83 -2.37 13.10
CA LEU A 474 -14.46 -2.00 11.83
C LEU A 474 -14.21 -0.52 11.50
N LEU A 475 -14.23 0.39 12.47
CA LEU A 475 -13.88 1.80 12.25
C LEU A 475 -12.41 1.98 11.83
N GLN A 476 -11.47 1.21 12.42
CA GLN A 476 -10.07 1.20 11.99
C GLN A 476 -9.85 0.64 10.55
N LEU A 477 -10.74 -0.23 10.08
CA LEU A 477 -10.76 -0.76 8.71
C LEU A 477 -11.38 0.23 7.71
N ASP A 478 -12.28 1.09 8.15
CA ASP A 478 -12.88 2.19 7.35
C ASP A 478 -11.82 3.23 6.93
N GLU A 479 -10.80 3.44 7.78
CA GLU A 479 -9.63 4.27 7.48
C GLU A 479 -8.65 3.67 6.45
N VAL A 480 -8.71 2.36 6.18
CA VAL A 480 -7.75 1.72 5.26
C VAL A 480 -7.99 2.24 3.84
N VAL A 481 -6.99 2.91 3.26
CA VAL A 481 -7.07 3.44 1.89
C VAL A 481 -7.09 2.27 0.89
N THR A 482 -8.09 2.28 0.01
CA THR A 482 -8.38 1.22 -0.97
C THR A 482 -8.01 1.65 -2.39
N ILE A 483 -7.98 0.72 -3.35
CA ILE A 483 -7.72 1.03 -4.76
C ILE A 483 -8.76 2.00 -5.37
N ASP A 484 -9.90 2.18 -4.71
CA ASP A 484 -10.99 3.07 -5.11
C ASP A 484 -10.77 4.52 -4.64
N ASP A 485 -9.86 4.74 -3.68
CA ASP A 485 -9.49 6.05 -3.12
C ASP A 485 -8.33 6.73 -3.91
N VAL A 486 -7.77 6.02 -4.91
CA VAL A 486 -6.56 6.40 -5.67
C VAL A 486 -6.85 6.49 -7.17
N ARG A 487 -6.24 7.48 -7.84
CA ARG A 487 -6.33 7.72 -9.29
C ARG A 487 -5.89 6.48 -10.10
N VAL A 488 -6.64 6.15 -11.14
CA VAL A 488 -6.28 5.10 -12.10
C VAL A 488 -5.23 5.63 -13.08
N ALA A 489 -4.27 4.80 -13.47
CA ALA A 489 -3.24 5.16 -14.45
C ALA A 489 -3.86 5.51 -15.81
N ARG A 490 -3.39 6.61 -16.42
CA ARG A 490 -3.84 7.08 -17.74
C ARG A 490 -3.06 6.36 -18.84
N MET A 491 -3.41 5.10 -19.10
CA MET A 491 -2.97 4.43 -20.32
C MET A 491 -3.82 4.91 -21.52
N GLU A 492 -3.19 5.15 -22.67
CA GLU A 492 -3.94 5.17 -23.92
C GLU A 492 -4.56 3.78 -24.13
N SER A 493 -5.88 3.70 -24.34
CA SER A 493 -6.54 2.42 -24.60
C SER A 493 -5.93 1.80 -25.88
N PRO A 494 -5.35 0.58 -25.83
CA PRO A 494 -4.64 0.01 -26.95
C PRO A 494 -5.61 -0.13 -28.13
N ARG A 495 -5.31 0.52 -29.27
CA ARG A 495 -6.25 0.73 -30.39
C ARG A 495 -6.79 -0.60 -30.93
N GLN A 496 -7.91 -1.06 -30.36
CA GLN A 496 -8.51 -2.35 -30.67
C GLN A 496 -8.95 -2.36 -32.14
N LYS A 497 -8.51 -3.37 -32.90
CA LYS A 497 -8.86 -3.51 -34.33
C LYS A 497 -10.38 -3.48 -34.49
N THR A 498 -10.89 -2.70 -35.44
CA THR A 498 -12.33 -2.43 -35.62
C THR A 498 -13.18 -3.71 -35.73
N SER A 499 -12.61 -4.79 -36.28
CA SER A 499 -13.25 -6.12 -36.34
C SER A 499 -13.54 -6.74 -34.97
N ILE A 500 -12.72 -6.48 -33.94
CA ILE A 500 -12.93 -6.94 -32.56
C ILE A 500 -14.08 -6.15 -31.92
N LEU A 501 -14.11 -4.82 -32.12
CA LEU A 501 -15.20 -3.95 -31.66
C LEU A 501 -16.54 -4.32 -32.30
N ILE A 502 -16.55 -4.60 -33.62
CA ILE A 502 -17.73 -5.08 -34.34
C ILE A 502 -18.19 -6.43 -33.77
N ARG A 503 -17.29 -7.40 -33.53
CA ARG A 503 -17.63 -8.70 -32.93
C ARG A 503 -18.21 -8.55 -31.52
N ARG A 504 -17.61 -7.72 -30.65
CA ARG A 504 -18.15 -7.41 -29.30
C ARG A 504 -19.56 -6.80 -29.40
N LYS A 505 -19.77 -5.82 -30.28
CA LYS A 505 -21.07 -5.18 -30.50
C LYS A 505 -22.15 -6.16 -30.99
N LEU A 506 -21.80 -7.06 -31.93
CA LEU A 506 -22.70 -8.11 -32.43
C LEU A 506 -23.04 -9.14 -31.34
N ALA A 507 -22.08 -9.49 -30.49
CA ALA A 507 -22.28 -10.35 -29.33
C ALA A 507 -23.00 -9.66 -28.14
N ARG A 508 -23.45 -8.40 -28.30
CA ARG A 508 -24.03 -7.54 -27.25
C ARG A 508 -23.15 -7.34 -26.01
N LEU A 509 -21.84 -7.58 -26.14
CA LEU A 509 -20.86 -7.37 -25.07
C LEU A 509 -20.51 -5.89 -24.92
N SER A 510 -20.03 -5.52 -23.72
CA SER A 510 -19.54 -4.17 -23.43
C SER A 510 -18.48 -3.73 -24.46
N LEU A 511 -18.63 -2.51 -24.97
CA LEU A 511 -17.60 -1.79 -25.72
C LEU A 511 -16.69 -0.95 -24.83
N LYS A 512 -17.04 -0.75 -23.55
CA LYS A 512 -16.08 -0.29 -22.55
C LYS A 512 -15.16 -1.46 -22.18
N GLU A 513 -13.87 -1.18 -22.17
CA GLU A 513 -12.84 -2.06 -21.62
C GLU A 513 -13.17 -2.38 -20.15
N GLU A 514 -12.85 -3.59 -19.66
CA GLU A 514 -13.13 -3.93 -18.26
C GLU A 514 -12.19 -3.12 -17.35
N SER A 515 -12.72 -2.02 -16.82
CA SER A 515 -12.10 -1.27 -15.73
C SER A 515 -11.83 -2.20 -14.56
N GLU A 516 -10.68 -2.01 -13.90
CA GLU A 516 -10.28 -2.74 -12.72
C GLU A 516 -11.41 -2.79 -11.67
N LYS A 517 -11.99 -3.97 -11.48
CA LYS A 517 -13.08 -4.17 -10.52
C LYS A 517 -12.51 -4.22 -9.08
N PRO A 518 -13.19 -3.62 -8.09
CA PRO A 518 -12.84 -3.82 -6.69
C PRO A 518 -13.06 -5.29 -6.30
N LEU A 519 -12.35 -5.74 -5.26
CA LEU A 519 -12.44 -7.12 -4.77
C LEU A 519 -13.81 -7.46 -4.16
N ILE A 520 -14.60 -6.43 -3.82
CA ILE A 520 -15.96 -6.52 -3.30
C ILE A 520 -16.73 -5.24 -3.66
N GLU A 521 -18.07 -5.33 -3.70
CA GLU A 521 -18.93 -4.15 -3.82
C GLU A 521 -18.62 -3.12 -2.71
N ARG A 522 -18.42 -1.87 -3.12
CA ARG A 522 -18.06 -0.75 -2.25
C ARG A 522 -19.29 0.03 -1.80
N GLY A 523 -19.15 0.74 -0.68
CA GLY A 523 -20.16 1.62 -0.12
C GLY A 523 -20.45 1.34 1.35
N SER A 524 -21.23 2.22 1.96
CA SER A 524 -21.60 2.14 3.37
C SER A 524 -22.48 0.92 3.64
N ARG A 525 -22.22 0.23 4.76
CA ARG A 525 -22.92 -1.00 5.13
C ARG A 525 -23.27 -1.02 6.62
N LYS A 526 -24.50 -1.44 6.92
CA LYS A 526 -25.01 -1.63 8.27
C LYS A 526 -24.85 -3.09 8.69
N TRP A 527 -23.83 -3.36 9.49
CA TRP A 527 -23.47 -4.69 9.97
C TRP A 527 -24.38 -5.13 11.13
N PRO A 528 -24.83 -6.39 11.16
CA PRO A 528 -25.57 -6.89 12.30
C PRO A 528 -24.64 -7.04 13.52
N GLY A 529 -25.06 -6.52 14.67
CA GLY A 529 -24.54 -6.94 15.97
C GLY A 529 -24.85 -8.41 16.28
N ILE A 530 -24.22 -8.91 17.34
CA ILE A 530 -24.27 -10.31 17.80
C ILE A 530 -25.71 -10.66 18.19
N LYS A 531 -26.19 -11.81 17.72
CA LYS A 531 -27.55 -12.32 18.01
C LYS A 531 -27.54 -13.23 19.23
N PRO A 532 -28.62 -13.26 20.04
CA PRO A 532 -28.87 -14.35 20.97
C PRO A 532 -28.83 -15.71 20.27
N THR A 533 -28.22 -16.69 20.93
CA THR A 533 -28.40 -18.12 20.66
C THR A 533 -29.24 -18.73 21.78
N GLU A 534 -29.76 -19.94 21.56
CA GLU A 534 -30.49 -20.69 22.59
C GLU A 534 -29.66 -20.83 23.88
N VAL A 535 -28.37 -21.17 23.76
CA VAL A 535 -27.40 -21.25 24.88
C VAL A 535 -27.37 -19.96 25.71
N THR A 536 -27.32 -18.80 25.06
CA THR A 536 -27.26 -17.50 25.77
C THR A 536 -28.61 -17.06 26.35
N ILE A 537 -29.72 -17.57 25.83
CA ILE A 537 -31.06 -17.31 26.36
C ILE A 537 -31.29 -18.17 27.61
N GLN A 538 -31.08 -19.49 27.51
CA GLN A 538 -31.21 -20.44 28.63
C GLN A 538 -30.36 -20.03 29.84
N ASN A 539 -29.17 -19.46 29.60
CA ASN A 539 -28.25 -19.02 30.65
C ASN A 539 -28.35 -17.51 31.01
N ASN A 540 -29.37 -16.79 30.52
CA ASN A 540 -29.57 -15.34 30.77
C ASN A 540 -28.34 -14.45 30.50
N ILE A 541 -27.55 -14.80 29.47
CA ILE A 541 -26.31 -14.10 29.09
C ILE A 541 -26.59 -13.02 28.03
N LEU A 542 -27.43 -13.33 27.05
CA LEU A 542 -27.79 -12.43 25.96
C LEU A 542 -29.23 -12.68 25.53
N LEU A 543 -30.14 -11.77 25.89
CA LEU A 543 -31.57 -11.86 25.61
C LEU A 543 -32.00 -10.98 24.41
N ARG A 544 -31.23 -9.94 24.10
CA ARG A 544 -31.44 -9.04 22.95
C ARG A 544 -30.17 -8.99 22.10
N LYS A 545 -30.33 -8.73 20.80
CA LYS A 545 -29.23 -8.56 19.85
C LYS A 545 -28.42 -7.29 20.20
N THR A 546 -27.10 -7.33 20.09
CA THR A 546 -26.27 -6.13 20.27
C THR A 546 -26.43 -5.13 19.11
N SER A 547 -26.00 -3.89 19.35
CA SER A 547 -26.09 -2.77 18.41
C SER A 547 -25.54 -3.10 17.02
N CYS A 548 -26.18 -2.55 15.98
CA CYS A 548 -25.70 -2.61 14.61
C CYS A 548 -24.68 -1.51 14.33
N ILE A 549 -23.50 -1.90 13.85
CA ILE A 549 -22.40 -1.01 13.48
C ILE A 549 -22.61 -0.56 12.03
N THR A 550 -22.39 0.71 11.71
CA THR A 550 -22.51 1.22 10.33
C THR A 550 -21.16 1.77 9.89
N THR A 551 -20.59 1.21 8.83
CA THR A 551 -19.30 1.66 8.25
C THR A 551 -19.55 2.53 7.03
N THR A 552 -18.64 3.44 6.73
CA THR A 552 -18.65 4.33 5.57
C THR A 552 -18.31 3.59 4.27
N LYS A 553 -17.47 2.55 4.33
CA LYS A 553 -17.19 1.66 3.19
C LYS A 553 -17.24 0.17 3.56
N THR A 554 -16.95 -0.67 2.56
CA THR A 554 -16.94 -2.13 2.65
C THR A 554 -15.70 -2.67 1.93
N THR A 555 -14.94 -3.51 2.63
CA THR A 555 -13.70 -4.14 2.13
C THR A 555 -13.65 -5.61 2.55
N LEU A 556 -12.74 -6.41 2.00
CA LEU A 556 -12.56 -7.80 2.43
C LEU A 556 -12.24 -7.92 3.93
N GLY A 557 -11.50 -6.96 4.50
CA GLY A 557 -11.25 -6.88 5.94
C GLY A 557 -12.52 -6.73 6.77
N HIS A 558 -13.48 -5.90 6.32
CA HIS A 558 -14.76 -5.71 7.03
C HIS A 558 -15.62 -6.97 7.03
N LEU A 559 -15.70 -7.71 5.91
CA LEU A 559 -16.36 -9.03 5.87
C LEU A 559 -15.69 -9.97 6.88
N ALA A 560 -14.38 -10.16 6.73
CA ALA A 560 -13.63 -11.12 7.51
C ALA A 560 -13.65 -10.82 9.01
N ALA A 561 -13.66 -9.55 9.42
CA ALA A 561 -13.81 -9.15 10.81
C ALA A 561 -15.17 -9.57 11.40
N VAL A 562 -16.27 -9.43 10.64
CA VAL A 562 -17.63 -9.83 11.09
C VAL A 562 -17.80 -11.35 11.06
N GLU A 563 -17.29 -12.03 10.04
CA GLU A 563 -17.28 -13.50 9.95
C GLU A 563 -16.43 -14.13 11.07
N ALA A 564 -15.24 -13.57 11.31
CA ALA A 564 -14.36 -14.00 12.40
C ALA A 564 -15.01 -13.75 13.77
N ARG A 565 -15.65 -12.59 14.00
CA ARG A 565 -16.43 -12.31 15.22
C ARG A 565 -17.50 -13.38 15.45
N ASP A 566 -18.33 -13.65 14.45
CA ASP A 566 -19.47 -14.57 14.60
C ASP A 566 -18.99 -16.02 14.81
N ALA A 567 -17.92 -16.44 14.15
CA ALA A 567 -17.29 -17.73 14.41
C ALA A 567 -16.60 -17.81 15.79
N VAL A 568 -15.94 -16.73 16.23
CA VAL A 568 -15.32 -16.62 17.57
C VAL A 568 -16.37 -16.66 18.67
N TYR A 569 -17.50 -15.98 18.49
CA TYR A 569 -18.65 -16.04 19.40
C TYR A 569 -19.16 -17.47 19.55
N LEU A 570 -19.37 -18.20 18.46
CA LEU A 570 -19.78 -19.61 18.49
C LEU A 570 -18.72 -20.52 19.15
N LYS A 571 -17.43 -20.30 18.87
CA LYS A 571 -16.31 -21.02 19.52
C LYS A 571 -16.20 -20.73 21.02
N TYR A 572 -16.53 -19.51 21.45
CA TYR A 572 -16.59 -19.17 22.88
C TYR A 572 -17.78 -19.87 23.55
N LEU A 573 -18.95 -19.93 22.90
CA LEU A 573 -20.13 -20.59 23.47
C LEU A 573 -19.93 -22.09 23.71
N THR A 574 -19.28 -22.81 22.79
CA THR A 574 -19.01 -24.25 23.00
C THR A 574 -17.99 -24.51 24.11
N LEU A 575 -17.04 -23.59 24.35
CA LEU A 575 -16.14 -23.62 25.50
C LEU A 575 -16.89 -23.30 26.81
N PHE A 576 -17.77 -22.28 26.79
CA PHE A 576 -18.63 -21.89 27.91
C PHE A 576 -19.54 -23.06 28.35
N GLU A 577 -20.24 -23.70 27.41
CA GLU A 577 -21.09 -24.86 27.72
C GLU A 577 -20.31 -26.01 28.34
N LYS A 578 -19.08 -26.24 27.85
CA LYS A 578 -18.22 -27.32 28.34
C LYS A 578 -17.79 -27.09 29.79
N GLU A 579 -17.34 -25.88 30.14
CA GLU A 579 -16.99 -25.59 31.54
C GLU A 579 -18.23 -25.54 32.44
N LEU A 580 -19.40 -25.08 31.95
CA LEU A 580 -20.64 -25.12 32.72
C LEU A 580 -21.08 -26.56 33.04
N LYS A 581 -21.07 -27.44 32.04
CA LYS A 581 -21.35 -28.89 32.23
C LYS A 581 -20.35 -29.51 33.20
N LYS A 582 -19.05 -29.19 33.06
CA LYS A 582 -18.01 -29.63 33.98
C LYS A 582 -18.25 -29.17 35.42
N ILE A 583 -18.63 -27.91 35.66
CA ILE A 583 -18.97 -27.40 37.01
C ILE A 583 -20.12 -28.21 37.65
N GLN A 584 -21.11 -28.61 36.84
CA GLN A 584 -22.22 -29.44 37.29
C GLN A 584 -21.80 -30.89 37.56
N GLU A 585 -21.01 -31.49 36.67
CA GLU A 585 -20.46 -32.85 36.80
C GLU A 585 -19.52 -32.97 38.03
N ASP A 586 -18.58 -32.03 38.20
CA ASP A 586 -17.67 -31.93 39.36
C ASP A 586 -18.48 -31.85 40.67
N SER A 587 -19.53 -31.02 40.71
CA SER A 587 -20.37 -30.86 41.90
C SER A 587 -21.25 -32.09 42.20
N ILE A 588 -21.82 -32.72 41.17
CA ILE A 588 -22.59 -33.98 41.31
C ILE A 588 -21.70 -35.11 41.86
N LEU A 589 -20.42 -35.15 41.49
CA LEU A 589 -19.45 -36.10 42.03
C LEU A 589 -19.15 -35.81 43.51
N GLN A 590 -18.85 -34.55 43.87
CA GLN A 590 -18.61 -34.15 45.26
C GLN A 590 -19.80 -34.44 46.19
N VAL A 591 -21.04 -34.20 45.75
CA VAL A 591 -22.25 -34.53 46.54
C VAL A 591 -22.39 -36.03 46.77
N LYS A 592 -22.06 -36.86 45.76
CA LYS A 592 -22.09 -38.33 45.91
C LYS A 592 -21.03 -38.84 46.90
N GLU A 593 -19.83 -38.25 46.87
CA GLU A 593 -18.76 -38.59 47.81
C GLU A 593 -19.12 -38.19 49.25
N ALA A 594 -19.66 -36.97 49.45
CA ALA A 594 -20.15 -36.51 50.74
C ALA A 594 -21.29 -37.40 51.28
N GLN A 595 -22.24 -37.79 50.44
CA GLN A 595 -23.34 -38.69 50.82
C GLN A 595 -22.85 -40.11 51.16
N SER A 596 -21.90 -40.65 50.36
CA SER A 596 -21.27 -41.94 50.65
C SER A 596 -20.60 -41.95 52.04
N TRP A 597 -19.92 -40.85 52.39
CA TRP A 597 -19.35 -40.69 53.74
C TRP A 597 -20.41 -40.62 54.84
N LYS A 598 -21.46 -39.80 54.66
CA LYS A 598 -22.60 -39.70 55.60
C LYS A 598 -23.20 -41.06 55.93
N ASP A 599 -23.45 -41.87 54.89
CA ASP A 599 -24.04 -43.20 55.06
C ASP A 599 -23.06 -44.20 55.65
N CYS A 600 -21.76 -44.03 55.43
CA CYS A 600 -20.71 -44.82 56.08
C CYS A 600 -20.62 -44.50 57.59
N TRP A 601 -20.52 -43.21 57.94
CA TRP A 601 -20.47 -42.73 59.32
C TRP A 601 -21.65 -43.22 60.16
N LYS A 602 -22.88 -43.07 59.65
CA LYS A 602 -24.11 -43.54 60.31
C LYS A 602 -24.06 -45.06 60.60
N ARG A 603 -23.55 -45.86 59.65
CA ARG A 603 -23.37 -47.31 59.85
C ARG A 603 -22.32 -47.60 60.93
N SER A 604 -21.19 -46.89 60.95
CA SER A 604 -20.14 -47.07 61.97
C SER A 604 -20.61 -46.72 63.38
N VAL A 605 -21.36 -45.62 63.55
CA VAL A 605 -21.94 -45.21 64.84
C VAL A 605 -22.95 -46.24 65.34
N LEU A 606 -23.89 -46.67 64.48
CA LEU A 606 -24.87 -47.72 64.83
C LEU A 606 -24.19 -49.05 65.17
N THR A 607 -23.13 -49.43 64.46
CA THR A 607 -22.37 -50.65 64.74
C THR A 607 -21.71 -50.58 66.12
N ILE A 608 -21.09 -49.45 66.49
CA ILE A 608 -20.42 -49.28 67.78
C ILE A 608 -21.42 -49.21 68.94
N GLN A 609 -22.56 -48.53 68.77
CA GLN A 609 -23.65 -48.56 69.75
C GLN A 609 -24.20 -49.98 69.94
N GLY A 610 -24.31 -50.76 68.85
CA GLY A 610 -24.71 -52.16 68.87
C GLY A 610 -23.73 -53.15 69.51
N LEU A 611 -22.56 -52.72 70.00
CA LEU A 611 -21.62 -53.57 70.76
C LEU A 611 -21.94 -53.64 72.26
N TYR A 612 -22.83 -52.79 72.77
CA TYR A 612 -23.13 -52.65 74.21
C TYR A 612 -24.65 -52.59 74.51
N LEU A 613 -25.47 -53.12 73.59
CA LEU A 613 -26.91 -53.37 73.72
C LEU A 613 -27.18 -54.85 73.95
#